data_AF-A0A2D6EMS8-F1
#
_entry.id   AF-A0A2D6EMS8-F1
#
_cell.length_a   1.000
_cell.length_b   1.000
_cell.length_c   1.000
_cell.angle_alpha   90.00
_cell.angle_beta   90.00
_cell.angle_gamma   90.00
#
_symmetry.space_group_name_H-M   'P 1'
#
loop_
_entity.id
_entity.type
_entity.pdbx_description
1 polymer ?
#
loop_
_entity_poly.entity_id
_entity_poly.type
_entity_poly.pdbx_seq_one_letter_code
_entity_poly.pdbx_strand_id
1 'polypeptide(L)'
;MLNIGGSVLGGCLFVLICTKFITFNKNKKTGFEASYIDETGTGFNFPVSLSKFLPEMVAPPYSNQSLSELEAQLIGFLNSYRNWPYDISGESKKSLYDHAIEQWKAMRSLPNAGPLHYAAALAQDLSLAYAFQEKRKKYPLSQFWKRDDVRFSRRCVEHGGLSATILATMPAFKTLGDDIKTNQKYRRAILTAIRYRDNPTSIPVNCDPLGKDIYESLHKAYQKSLEKADSTGFNPAENHIKTFNHEIYSFFQGVLKELDINPANVTKDSDGVYLGGGVLMVSLCHMVRRYAKLLTPTSRGNFNLWDIPSEEHVSWPHFIQAFRDIGALRETWDDIEPGKSGTFDLKANNIHFKHAIFLNIEREKFPELRQTLDTYPTWQGLIEMQKNEESLLQEVQTKAKNVDKMIQTVYSRPTVAN
;
A
#
# COMPACT_ATOMS: atom_id res chain seq x y z
N MET A 1 39.15 -19.32 -46.89
CA MET A 1 39.29 -18.11 -46.05
C MET A 1 38.94 -16.80 -46.77
N LEU A 2 39.04 -16.66 -48.11
CA LEU A 2 38.67 -15.41 -48.81
C LEU A 2 37.16 -15.06 -48.77
N ASN A 3 36.26 -16.04 -48.74
CA ASN A 3 34.81 -15.78 -48.82
C ASN A 3 34.16 -15.31 -47.49
N ILE A 4 34.83 -15.53 -46.36
CA ILE A 4 34.33 -15.08 -45.05
C ILE A 4 34.76 -13.62 -44.80
N GLY A 5 35.98 -13.25 -45.23
CA GLY A 5 36.48 -11.87 -45.13
C GLY A 5 35.71 -10.86 -46.00
N GLY A 6 35.30 -11.27 -47.21
CA GLY A 6 34.50 -10.41 -48.10
C GLY A 6 33.08 -10.14 -47.60
N SER A 7 32.47 -11.12 -46.91
CA SER A 7 31.11 -11.01 -46.37
C SER A 7 31.03 -10.05 -45.18
N VAL A 8 32.06 -10.06 -44.32
CA VAL A 8 32.17 -9.14 -43.17
C VAL A 8 32.45 -7.70 -43.63
N LEU A 9 33.32 -7.53 -44.63
CA LEU A 9 33.59 -6.22 -45.22
C LEU A 9 32.39 -5.65 -45.98
N GLY A 10 31.65 -6.48 -46.72
CA GLY A 10 30.41 -6.08 -47.40
C GLY A 10 29.30 -5.68 -46.43
N GLY A 11 29.12 -6.42 -45.33
CA GLY A 11 28.15 -6.10 -44.29
C GLY A 11 28.47 -4.78 -43.56
N CYS A 12 29.74 -4.56 -43.20
CA CYS A 12 30.17 -3.31 -42.57
C CYS A 12 30.05 -2.10 -43.51
N LEU A 13 30.35 -2.27 -44.80
CA LEU A 13 30.22 -1.21 -45.80
C LEU A 13 28.75 -0.85 -46.05
N PHE A 14 27.85 -1.83 -46.09
CA PHE A 14 26.41 -1.61 -46.23
C PHE A 14 25.83 -0.84 -45.05
N VAL A 15 26.19 -1.21 -43.82
CA VAL A 15 25.76 -0.49 -42.60
C VAL A 15 26.31 0.94 -42.57
N LEU A 16 27.55 1.16 -43.01
CA LEU A 16 28.15 2.50 -43.11
C LEU A 16 27.48 3.36 -44.19
N ILE A 17 27.10 2.79 -45.33
CA ILE A 17 26.38 3.50 -46.39
C ILE A 17 24.96 3.86 -45.92
N CYS A 18 24.24 2.93 -45.28
CA CYS A 18 22.90 3.19 -44.74
C CYS A 18 22.91 4.25 -43.63
N THR A 19 23.93 4.27 -42.76
CA THR A 19 24.03 5.27 -41.68
C THR A 19 24.49 6.65 -42.15
N LYS A 20 25.22 6.74 -43.27
CA LYS A 20 25.79 8.01 -43.77
C LYS A 20 24.94 8.68 -44.86
N PHE A 21 24.17 7.91 -45.65
CA PHE A 21 23.34 8.44 -46.76
C PHE A 21 21.84 8.45 -46.49
N ILE A 22 21.34 7.70 -45.51
CA ILE A 22 19.94 7.83 -45.05
C ILE A 22 19.94 8.86 -43.91
N THR A 23 20.15 10.12 -44.29
CA THR A 23 19.78 11.25 -43.44
C THR A 23 18.29 11.16 -43.20
N PHE A 24 17.91 10.83 -41.96
CA PHE A 24 16.54 10.98 -41.46
C PHE A 24 16.17 12.46 -41.55
N ASN A 25 15.67 12.85 -42.71
CA ASN A 25 15.11 14.15 -42.99
C ASN A 25 13.89 14.32 -42.08
N LYS A 26 14.00 15.24 -41.11
CA LYS A 26 12.91 15.89 -40.36
C LYS A 26 11.71 15.00 -40.01
N ASN A 27 11.72 14.46 -38.78
CA ASN A 27 10.55 14.16 -37.93
C ASN A 27 9.20 14.08 -38.66
N LYS A 28 8.94 12.99 -39.39
CA LYS A 28 7.57 12.54 -39.65
C LYS A 28 7.26 11.40 -38.69
N LYS A 29 6.21 11.56 -37.90
CA LYS A 29 5.61 10.50 -37.07
C LYS A 29 5.39 9.28 -37.96
N THR A 30 5.96 8.14 -37.59
CA THR A 30 6.03 6.94 -38.43
C THR A 30 4.74 6.12 -38.44
N GLY A 31 3.67 6.55 -37.74
CA GLY A 31 2.38 5.86 -37.74
C GLY A 31 2.39 4.50 -37.02
N PHE A 32 3.48 4.14 -36.35
CA PHE A 32 3.61 2.93 -35.53
C PHE A 32 3.52 3.21 -34.01
N GLU A 33 3.02 4.40 -33.65
CA GLU A 33 2.72 4.74 -32.26
C GLU A 33 1.36 4.13 -31.90
N ALA A 34 1.34 3.12 -31.03
CA ALA A 34 0.08 2.62 -30.49
C ALA A 34 -0.47 3.65 -29.50
N SER A 35 -1.38 4.50 -29.96
CA SER A 35 -2.18 5.36 -29.09
C SER A 35 -3.15 4.49 -28.30
N TYR A 36 -2.71 4.00 -27.14
CA TYR A 36 -3.66 3.46 -26.17
C TYR A 36 -4.37 4.64 -25.52
N ILE A 37 -5.67 4.54 -25.33
CA ILE A 37 -6.45 5.51 -24.58
C ILE A 37 -6.99 4.75 -23.39
N ASP A 38 -6.64 5.19 -22.18
CA ASP A 38 -7.21 4.60 -20.96
C ASP A 38 -8.69 4.97 -20.81
N GLU A 39 -9.33 4.41 -19.80
CA GLU A 39 -10.74 4.67 -19.47
C GLU A 39 -11.04 6.13 -19.09
N THR A 40 -10.01 6.93 -18.83
CA THR A 40 -10.13 8.36 -18.51
C THR A 40 -9.88 9.27 -19.71
N GLY A 41 -9.69 8.70 -20.90
CA GLY A 41 -9.39 9.46 -22.11
C GLY A 41 -7.93 9.91 -22.21
N THR A 42 -7.06 9.45 -21.30
CA THR A 42 -5.63 9.78 -21.37
C THR A 42 -4.97 8.93 -22.46
N GLY A 43 -4.51 9.60 -23.51
CA GLY A 43 -3.73 8.97 -24.57
C GLY A 43 -2.30 8.67 -24.13
N PHE A 44 -1.88 7.42 -24.25
CA PHE A 44 -0.47 7.04 -24.21
C PHE A 44 0.18 7.41 -25.55
N ASN A 45 0.81 8.59 -25.61
CA ASN A 45 1.66 8.95 -26.74
C ASN A 45 3.08 8.45 -26.47
N PHE A 46 3.53 7.47 -27.23
CA PHE A 46 4.87 6.89 -27.11
C PHE A 46 5.81 7.41 -28.21
N PRO A 47 6.66 8.42 -27.96
CA PRO A 47 7.48 9.06 -29.00
C PRO A 47 8.77 8.29 -29.34
N VAL A 48 8.86 6.99 -29.08
CA VAL A 48 10.14 6.25 -29.16
C VAL A 48 10.12 5.15 -30.23
N SER A 49 11.08 5.23 -31.16
CA SER A 49 11.24 4.35 -32.33
C SER A 49 11.50 2.88 -31.95
N LEU A 50 10.44 2.06 -31.90
CA LEU A 50 10.38 0.63 -31.54
C LEU A 50 11.44 -0.32 -32.16
N SER A 51 12.10 0.03 -33.26
CA SER A 51 13.07 -0.85 -33.95
C SER A 51 14.42 -1.02 -33.25
N LYS A 52 14.78 -0.14 -32.30
CA LYS A 52 15.93 -0.34 -31.39
C LYS A 52 15.58 -1.13 -30.12
N PHE A 53 14.33 -1.56 -29.98
CA PHE A 53 13.69 -1.96 -28.72
C PHE A 53 13.16 -3.40 -28.72
N LEU A 54 13.63 -4.25 -29.62
CA LEU A 54 13.43 -5.70 -29.48
C LEU A 54 14.59 -6.22 -28.62
N PRO A 55 14.39 -6.48 -27.31
CA PRO A 55 15.32 -7.31 -26.58
C PRO A 55 15.39 -8.65 -27.32
N GLU A 56 16.60 -9.17 -27.54
CA GLU A 56 16.77 -10.60 -27.81
C GLU A 56 16.08 -11.32 -26.64
N MET A 57 14.90 -11.88 -26.86
CA MET A 57 14.17 -12.61 -25.82
C MET A 57 15.01 -13.84 -25.49
N VAL A 58 15.83 -13.73 -24.44
CA VAL A 58 16.51 -14.87 -23.84
C VAL A 58 15.41 -15.80 -23.35
N ALA A 59 15.48 -17.07 -23.77
CA ALA A 59 14.49 -18.08 -23.43
C ALA A 59 14.18 -18.05 -21.92
N PRO A 60 12.90 -18.17 -21.53
CA PRO A 60 12.50 -18.11 -20.14
C PRO A 60 13.26 -19.17 -19.34
N PRO A 61 13.94 -18.82 -18.24
CA PRO A 61 14.43 -19.83 -17.33
C PRO A 61 13.22 -20.47 -16.64
N TYR A 62 13.31 -21.76 -16.38
CA TYR A 62 12.37 -22.59 -15.61
C TYR A 62 11.26 -23.30 -16.39
N SER A 63 11.53 -24.57 -16.71
CA SER A 63 10.59 -25.55 -17.27
C SER A 63 9.58 -26.14 -16.27
N ASN A 64 9.61 -25.73 -15.00
CA ASN A 64 8.91 -26.43 -13.90
C ASN A 64 7.83 -25.60 -13.18
N GLN A 65 7.42 -24.45 -13.72
CA GLN A 65 6.35 -23.63 -13.15
C GLN A 65 5.30 -23.34 -14.22
N SER A 66 4.02 -23.41 -13.84
CA SER A 66 2.89 -22.99 -14.65
C SER A 66 2.86 -21.46 -14.79
N LEU A 67 3.84 -20.92 -15.52
CA LEU A 67 3.94 -19.50 -15.86
C LEU A 67 3.01 -19.20 -17.04
N SER A 68 2.34 -18.06 -17.00
CA SER A 68 1.71 -17.52 -18.22
C SER A 68 2.78 -17.12 -19.24
N GLU A 69 2.40 -17.05 -20.52
CA GLU A 69 3.31 -16.66 -21.61
C GLU A 69 3.92 -15.26 -21.36
N LEU A 70 3.12 -14.34 -20.80
CA LEU A 70 3.58 -13.00 -20.47
C LEU A 70 4.58 -12.99 -19.30
N GLU A 71 4.35 -13.78 -18.24
CA GLU A 71 5.32 -13.93 -17.15
C GLU A 71 6.65 -14.48 -17.65
N ALA A 72 6.61 -15.49 -18.53
CA ALA A 72 7.80 -16.09 -19.12
C ALA A 72 8.62 -15.04 -19.92
N GLN A 73 7.95 -14.23 -20.77
CA GLN A 73 8.60 -13.15 -21.51
C GLN A 73 9.22 -12.09 -20.58
N LEU A 74 8.50 -11.69 -19.54
CA LEU A 74 8.97 -10.69 -18.58
C LEU A 74 10.16 -11.18 -17.76
N ILE A 75 10.14 -12.43 -17.28
CA ILE A 75 11.27 -13.02 -16.56
C ILE A 75 12.48 -13.16 -17.49
N GLY A 76 12.28 -13.59 -18.74
CA GLY A 76 13.34 -13.66 -19.75
C GLY A 76 13.98 -12.29 -20.02
N PHE A 77 13.14 -11.25 -20.15
CA PHE A 77 13.61 -9.87 -20.28
C PHE A 77 14.45 -9.43 -19.07
N LEU A 78 13.90 -9.56 -17.85
CA LEU A 78 14.57 -9.17 -16.61
C LEU A 78 15.89 -9.93 -16.40
N ASN A 79 15.97 -11.19 -16.81
CA ASN A 79 17.20 -11.99 -16.68
C ASN A 79 18.38 -11.37 -17.47
N SER A 80 18.11 -10.64 -18.56
CA SER A 80 19.13 -9.88 -19.29
C SER A 80 19.71 -8.72 -18.46
N TYR A 81 19.01 -8.30 -17.40
CA TYR A 81 19.38 -7.24 -16.47
C TYR A 81 19.77 -7.77 -15.08
N ARG A 82 20.14 -9.05 -14.96
CA ARG A 82 20.52 -9.67 -13.69
C ARG A 82 21.71 -9.03 -12.97
N ASN A 83 22.56 -8.31 -13.70
CA ASN A 83 23.68 -7.57 -13.13
C ASN A 83 23.41 -6.07 -12.97
N TRP A 84 22.22 -5.60 -13.36
CA TRP A 84 21.84 -4.19 -13.16
C TRP A 84 21.41 -3.98 -11.71
N PRO A 85 21.91 -2.94 -11.03
CA PRO A 85 21.46 -2.62 -9.69
C PRO A 85 19.99 -2.20 -9.73
N TYR A 86 19.23 -2.57 -8.70
CA TYR A 86 17.91 -1.99 -8.47
C TYR A 86 18.03 -0.54 -7.98
N ASP A 87 18.98 -0.28 -7.08
CA ASP A 87 19.28 1.05 -6.56
C ASP A 87 20.78 1.38 -6.68
N ILE A 88 21.08 2.56 -7.21
CA ILE A 88 22.44 3.08 -7.40
C ILE A 88 22.93 3.91 -6.20
N SER A 89 22.07 4.23 -5.23
CA SER A 89 22.43 4.94 -3.99
C SER A 89 23.39 4.13 -3.10
N GLY A 90 23.41 2.80 -3.29
CA GLY A 90 24.22 1.86 -2.52
C GLY A 90 23.51 1.26 -1.30
N GLU A 91 22.28 1.68 -0.99
CA GLU A 91 21.50 1.14 0.13
C GLU A 91 21.01 -0.30 -0.12
N SER A 92 20.66 -0.62 -1.37
CA SER A 92 20.28 -1.96 -1.80
C SER A 92 21.35 -2.61 -2.67
N LYS A 93 21.81 -3.80 -2.26
CA LYS A 93 22.71 -4.65 -3.07
C LYS A 93 21.97 -5.53 -4.08
N LYS A 94 20.64 -5.45 -4.16
CA LYS A 94 19.84 -6.32 -5.01
C LYS A 94 19.94 -5.88 -6.47
N SER A 95 19.98 -6.85 -7.38
CA SER A 95 19.82 -6.56 -8.80
C SER A 95 18.35 -6.25 -9.12
N LEU A 96 18.11 -5.58 -10.25
CA LEU A 96 16.77 -5.35 -10.79
C LEU A 96 16.00 -6.67 -10.95
N TYR A 97 16.68 -7.70 -11.46
CA TYR A 97 16.12 -9.05 -11.59
C TYR A 97 15.72 -9.62 -10.23
N ASP A 98 16.64 -9.65 -9.26
CA ASP A 98 16.39 -10.27 -7.97
C ASP A 98 15.24 -9.56 -7.23
N HIS A 99 15.20 -8.22 -7.29
CA HIS A 99 14.10 -7.44 -6.73
C HIS A 99 12.75 -7.79 -7.39
N ALA A 100 12.68 -7.79 -8.73
CA ALA A 100 11.45 -8.12 -9.45
C ALA A 100 10.97 -9.56 -9.17
N ILE A 101 11.90 -10.52 -9.03
CA ILE A 101 11.58 -11.91 -8.69
C ILE A 101 11.06 -12.03 -7.26
N GLU A 102 11.61 -11.27 -6.30
CA GLU A 102 11.08 -11.22 -4.94
C GLU A 102 9.66 -10.64 -4.90
N GLN A 103 9.41 -9.53 -5.61
CA GLN A 103 8.07 -8.95 -5.76
C GLN A 103 7.09 -9.96 -6.33
N TRP A 104 7.49 -10.66 -7.39
CA TRP A 104 6.67 -11.67 -8.04
C TRP A 104 6.39 -12.86 -7.11
N LYS A 105 7.37 -13.34 -6.35
CA LYS A 105 7.16 -14.39 -5.33
C LYS A 105 6.23 -13.92 -4.21
N ALA A 106 6.41 -12.70 -3.73
CA ALA A 106 5.54 -12.11 -2.71
C ALA A 106 4.09 -12.01 -3.22
N MET A 107 3.91 -11.53 -4.45
CA MET A 107 2.61 -11.47 -5.12
C MET A 107 1.94 -12.84 -5.24
N ARG A 108 2.69 -13.87 -5.65
CA ARG A 108 2.17 -15.26 -5.75
C ARG A 108 1.72 -15.86 -4.42
N SER A 109 2.18 -15.29 -3.31
CA SER A 109 1.78 -15.71 -1.96
C SER A 109 0.57 -14.95 -1.41
N LEU A 110 0.05 -13.96 -2.14
CA LEU A 110 -1.14 -13.21 -1.73
C LEU A 110 -2.42 -14.00 -2.08
N PRO A 111 -3.44 -13.95 -1.22
CA PRO A 111 -4.74 -14.52 -1.54
C PRO A 111 -5.35 -13.77 -2.73
N ASN A 112 -6.02 -14.50 -3.63
CA ASN A 112 -6.72 -13.97 -4.81
C ASN A 112 -5.84 -13.33 -5.90
N ALA A 113 -4.52 -13.28 -5.76
CA ALA A 113 -3.62 -12.83 -6.81
C ALA A 113 -3.53 -13.87 -7.94
N GLY A 114 -3.65 -13.43 -9.18
CA GLY A 114 -3.60 -14.28 -10.38
C GLY A 114 -2.55 -13.84 -11.42
N PRO A 115 -2.58 -14.43 -12.63
CA PRO A 115 -1.55 -14.18 -13.66
C PRO A 115 -1.36 -12.71 -14.04
N LEU A 116 -2.42 -11.91 -14.03
CA LEU A 116 -2.35 -10.48 -14.33
C LEU A 116 -1.60 -9.70 -13.24
N HIS A 117 -1.83 -10.05 -11.97
CA HIS A 117 -1.10 -9.50 -10.82
C HIS A 117 0.37 -9.87 -10.89
N TYR A 118 0.67 -11.12 -11.24
CA TYR A 118 2.04 -11.62 -11.37
C TYR A 118 2.80 -10.89 -12.47
N ALA A 119 2.18 -10.70 -13.64
CA ALA A 119 2.74 -9.92 -14.73
C ALA A 119 2.97 -8.46 -14.32
N ALA A 120 2.03 -7.84 -13.61
CA ALA A 120 2.19 -6.47 -13.10
C ALA A 120 3.37 -6.36 -12.11
N ALA A 121 3.54 -7.35 -11.22
CA ALA A 121 4.63 -7.36 -10.24
C ALA A 121 6.02 -7.45 -10.90
N LEU A 122 6.13 -8.16 -12.01
CA LEU A 122 7.35 -8.22 -12.83
C LEU A 122 7.55 -6.94 -13.66
N ALA A 123 6.46 -6.29 -14.08
CA ALA A 123 6.51 -5.19 -15.03
C ALA A 123 6.65 -3.79 -14.40
N GLN A 124 6.32 -3.62 -13.12
CA GLN A 124 6.26 -2.31 -12.45
C GLN A 124 7.55 -1.50 -12.53
N ASP A 125 8.71 -2.17 -12.45
CA ASP A 125 10.03 -1.55 -12.34
C ASP A 125 10.88 -1.64 -13.61
N LEU A 126 10.29 -2.03 -14.74
CA LEU A 126 11.03 -2.20 -16.00
C LEU A 126 11.73 -0.91 -16.46
N SER A 127 11.21 0.27 -16.10
CA SER A 127 11.84 1.55 -16.42
C SER A 127 13.27 1.68 -15.88
N LEU A 128 13.63 0.96 -14.81
CA LEU A 128 14.97 1.01 -14.23
C LEU A 128 16.06 0.55 -15.21
N ALA A 129 15.74 -0.37 -16.11
CA ALA A 129 16.63 -0.80 -17.19
C ALA A 129 17.05 0.35 -18.13
N TYR A 130 16.29 1.45 -18.15
CA TYR A 130 16.56 2.64 -18.96
C TYR A 130 16.95 3.87 -18.12
N ALA A 131 16.57 3.88 -16.85
CA ALA A 131 16.93 4.94 -15.90
C ALA A 131 18.43 5.00 -15.65
N PHE A 132 19.13 3.86 -15.71
CA PHE A 132 20.58 3.82 -15.48
C PHE A 132 21.39 3.74 -16.78
N GLN A 133 22.61 4.25 -16.69
CA GLN A 133 23.67 4.12 -17.69
C GLN A 133 24.80 3.31 -17.12
N GLU A 134 25.10 2.20 -17.75
CA GLU A 134 26.35 1.49 -17.53
C GLU A 134 27.51 2.27 -18.17
N LYS A 135 28.50 2.63 -17.34
CA LYS A 135 29.78 3.19 -17.75
C LYS A 135 30.85 2.14 -17.45
N ARG A 136 31.38 1.52 -18.51
CA ARG A 136 32.50 0.58 -18.40
C ARG A 136 33.81 1.29 -18.65
N LYS A 137 34.71 1.27 -17.67
CA LYS A 137 36.11 1.61 -17.89
C LYS A 137 36.85 0.32 -18.22
N LYS A 138 37.07 0.10 -19.52
CA LYS A 138 37.83 -1.05 -20.02
C LYS A 138 39.31 -0.85 -19.73
N TYR A 139 39.96 -1.89 -19.23
CA TYR A 139 41.41 -1.91 -19.16
C TYR A 139 42.01 -2.24 -20.53
N PRO A 140 43.21 -1.73 -20.88
CA PRO A 140 43.89 -2.12 -22.11
C PRO A 140 44.12 -3.63 -22.15
N LEU A 141 44.20 -4.23 -23.34
CA LEU A 141 44.39 -5.69 -23.53
C LEU A 141 45.60 -6.25 -22.76
N SER A 142 46.63 -5.43 -22.55
CA SER A 142 47.79 -5.76 -21.72
C SER A 142 47.49 -5.97 -20.25
N GLN A 143 46.26 -5.69 -19.80
CA GLN A 143 45.76 -5.87 -18.43
C GLN A 143 44.46 -6.70 -18.43
N PHE A 144 44.34 -7.68 -19.34
CA PHE A 144 43.14 -8.52 -19.49
C PHE A 144 42.72 -9.28 -18.21
N TRP A 145 43.63 -9.45 -17.24
CA TRP A 145 43.33 -10.06 -15.94
C TRP A 145 42.57 -9.11 -14.98
N LYS A 146 42.56 -7.81 -15.26
CA LYS A 146 41.76 -6.85 -14.48
C LYS A 146 40.32 -6.88 -14.98
N ARG A 147 39.38 -7.08 -14.06
CA ARG A 147 37.95 -6.93 -14.37
C ARG A 147 37.65 -5.48 -14.72
N ASP A 148 36.85 -5.26 -15.76
CA ASP A 148 36.35 -3.94 -16.11
C ASP A 148 35.71 -3.26 -14.89
N ASP A 149 36.03 -1.99 -14.66
CA ASP A 149 35.35 -1.18 -13.64
C ASP A 149 34.01 -0.74 -14.22
N VAL A 150 32.92 -1.35 -13.72
CA VAL A 150 31.55 -1.09 -14.15
C VAL A 150 30.90 -0.17 -13.13
N ARG A 151 30.53 1.03 -13.58
CA ARG A 151 29.79 2.00 -12.76
C ARG A 151 28.45 2.31 -13.39
N PHE A 152 27.44 2.48 -12.56
CA PHE A 152 26.12 2.91 -13.00
C PHE A 152 25.93 4.39 -12.66
N SER A 153 25.26 5.12 -13.55
CA SER A 153 24.89 6.53 -13.33
C SER A 153 23.47 6.78 -13.84
N ARG A 154 22.70 7.63 -13.17
CA ARG A 154 21.32 7.94 -13.55
C ARG A 154 21.30 8.79 -14.84
N ARG A 155 20.44 8.41 -15.79
CA ARG A 155 20.15 9.17 -17.03
C ARG A 155 18.86 9.98 -16.92
N CYS A 156 17.83 9.41 -16.30
CA CYS A 156 16.51 10.03 -16.17
C CYS A 156 15.80 9.58 -14.88
N VAL A 157 14.72 10.30 -14.55
CA VAL A 157 13.81 9.96 -13.44
C VAL A 157 12.95 8.77 -13.86
N GLU A 158 12.79 7.78 -12.99
CA GLU A 158 11.87 6.66 -13.20
C GLU A 158 10.45 7.19 -13.32
N HIS A 159 9.73 6.74 -14.33
CA HIS A 159 8.32 7.07 -14.50
C HIS A 159 7.59 5.81 -14.90
N GLY A 160 6.46 5.50 -14.25
CA GLY A 160 5.60 4.37 -14.60
C GLY A 160 5.17 4.30 -16.08
N GLY A 161 5.20 5.42 -16.81
CA GLY A 161 4.97 5.46 -18.26
C GLY A 161 6.07 4.74 -19.07
N LEU A 162 7.32 4.74 -18.61
CA LEU A 162 8.41 4.00 -19.26
C LEU A 162 8.27 2.49 -19.04
N SER A 163 7.93 2.05 -17.82
CA SER A 163 7.61 0.64 -17.55
C SER A 163 6.46 0.14 -18.41
N ALA A 164 5.40 0.94 -18.51
CA ALA A 164 4.27 0.70 -19.41
C ALA A 164 4.69 0.62 -20.89
N THR A 165 5.63 1.46 -21.33
CA THR A 165 6.17 1.45 -22.69
C THR A 165 6.86 0.12 -23.01
N ILE A 166 7.71 -0.37 -22.09
CA ILE A 166 8.45 -1.63 -22.26
C ILE A 166 7.49 -2.81 -22.25
N LEU A 167 6.53 -2.83 -21.32
CA LEU A 167 5.52 -3.86 -21.27
C LEU A 167 4.70 -3.92 -22.58
N ALA A 168 4.37 -2.76 -23.16
CA ALA A 168 3.63 -2.68 -24.40
C ALA A 168 4.37 -3.25 -25.63
N THR A 169 5.69 -3.47 -25.56
CA THR A 169 6.45 -4.09 -26.65
C THR A 169 6.36 -5.62 -26.63
N MET A 170 6.00 -6.23 -25.49
CA MET A 170 5.96 -7.68 -25.31
C MET A 170 4.87 -8.33 -26.18
N PRO A 171 5.20 -9.35 -27.00
CA PRO A 171 4.21 -10.02 -27.86
C PRO A 171 3.01 -10.57 -27.09
N ALA A 172 3.23 -11.26 -25.97
CA ALA A 172 2.15 -11.84 -25.16
C ALA A 172 1.27 -10.77 -24.51
N PHE A 173 1.82 -9.58 -24.27
CA PHE A 173 1.02 -8.47 -23.76
C PHE A 173 0.09 -7.91 -24.84
N LYS A 174 0.53 -7.82 -26.09
CA LYS A 174 -0.30 -7.30 -27.21
C LYS A 174 -1.51 -8.16 -27.50
N THR A 175 -1.42 -9.46 -27.23
CA THR A 175 -2.50 -10.44 -27.41
C THR A 175 -3.36 -10.62 -26.15
N LEU A 176 -3.04 -9.93 -25.05
CA LEU A 176 -3.75 -10.01 -23.79
C LEU A 176 -5.07 -9.23 -23.86
N GLY A 177 -6.19 -9.91 -23.60
CA GLY A 177 -7.50 -9.27 -23.46
C GLY A 177 -8.60 -10.25 -23.07
N ASP A 178 -9.78 -9.69 -22.83
CA ASP A 178 -10.97 -10.34 -22.26
C ASP A 178 -11.97 -10.82 -23.32
N ASP A 179 -11.98 -10.23 -24.52
CA ASP A 179 -12.81 -10.66 -25.65
C ASP A 179 -12.15 -10.33 -27.01
N ILE A 180 -12.49 -11.09 -28.06
CA ILE A 180 -11.91 -11.01 -29.41
C ILE A 180 -12.15 -9.64 -30.07
N LYS A 181 -13.22 -8.94 -29.69
CA LYS A 181 -13.66 -7.68 -30.32
C LYS A 181 -13.08 -6.41 -29.69
N THR A 182 -12.86 -6.40 -28.37
CA THR A 182 -12.41 -5.21 -27.62
C THR A 182 -11.02 -5.34 -27.02
N ASN A 183 -10.54 -6.57 -26.75
CA ASN A 183 -9.17 -7.02 -26.45
C ASN A 183 -8.28 -6.10 -25.56
N GLN A 184 -8.82 -5.18 -24.75
CA GLN A 184 -7.97 -4.16 -24.10
C GLN A 184 -8.13 -4.07 -22.58
N LYS A 185 -9.15 -4.70 -21.98
CA LYS A 185 -9.44 -4.53 -20.55
C LYS A 185 -8.26 -4.94 -19.66
N TYR A 186 -7.72 -6.14 -19.84
CA TYR A 186 -6.60 -6.64 -19.04
C TYR A 186 -5.31 -5.83 -19.22
N ARG A 187 -5.02 -5.41 -20.46
CA ARG A 187 -3.89 -4.52 -20.74
C ARG A 187 -4.04 -3.19 -20.02
N ARG A 188 -5.22 -2.57 -20.12
CA ARG A 188 -5.52 -1.28 -19.48
C ARG A 188 -5.40 -1.36 -17.96
N ALA A 189 -5.92 -2.43 -17.35
CA ALA A 189 -5.82 -2.64 -15.91
C ALA A 189 -4.35 -2.68 -15.44
N ILE A 190 -3.50 -3.47 -16.10
CA ILE A 190 -2.07 -3.57 -15.75
C ILE A 190 -1.35 -2.23 -15.96
N LEU A 191 -1.57 -1.56 -17.09
CA LEU A 191 -0.91 -0.28 -17.38
C LEU A 191 -1.31 0.81 -16.39
N THR A 192 -2.59 0.84 -16.00
CA THR A 192 -3.11 1.79 -15.02
C THR A 192 -2.49 1.54 -13.65
N ALA A 193 -2.47 0.27 -13.20
CA ALA A 193 -1.85 -0.09 -11.93
C ALA A 193 -0.36 0.29 -11.85
N ILE A 194 0.42 0.02 -12.91
CA ILE A 194 1.85 0.35 -12.96
C ILE A 194 2.07 1.86 -13.01
N ARG A 195 1.27 2.60 -13.81
CA ARG A 195 1.43 4.04 -13.97
C ARG A 195 1.25 4.79 -12.65
N TYR A 196 0.28 4.38 -11.84
CA TYR A 196 -0.10 5.07 -10.61
C TYR A 196 0.50 4.46 -9.35
N ARG A 197 1.32 3.40 -9.46
CA ARG A 197 2.05 2.79 -8.33
C ARG A 197 2.77 3.84 -7.48
N ASP A 198 3.55 4.70 -8.12
CA ASP A 198 4.39 5.69 -7.44
C ASP A 198 3.61 6.94 -7.00
N ASN A 199 2.35 7.07 -7.43
CA ASN A 199 1.49 8.20 -7.07
C ASN A 199 0.06 7.75 -6.73
N PRO A 200 -0.15 7.21 -5.50
CA PRO A 200 -1.42 6.65 -5.04
C PRO A 200 -2.61 7.60 -5.14
N THR A 201 -2.37 8.87 -4.83
CA THR A 201 -3.42 9.91 -4.75
C THR A 201 -3.93 10.34 -6.12
N SER A 202 -3.26 9.90 -7.19
CA SER A 202 -3.60 10.24 -8.57
C SER A 202 -4.42 9.16 -9.28
N ILE A 203 -4.77 8.05 -8.60
CA ILE A 203 -5.63 7.02 -9.19
C ILE A 203 -7.02 7.62 -9.45
N PRO A 204 -7.53 7.55 -10.70
CA PRO A 204 -8.85 8.03 -11.01
C PRO A 204 -9.94 7.29 -10.23
N VAL A 205 -10.97 8.01 -9.78
CA VAL A 205 -12.12 7.43 -9.03
C VAL A 205 -12.89 6.40 -9.89
N ASN A 206 -12.84 6.55 -11.21
CA ASN A 206 -13.46 5.66 -12.19
C ASN A 206 -12.53 4.54 -12.70
N CYS A 207 -11.42 4.27 -12.01
CA CYS A 207 -10.50 3.18 -12.38
C CYS A 207 -11.22 1.83 -12.41
N ASP A 208 -10.94 0.99 -13.42
CA ASP A 208 -11.49 -0.36 -13.53
C ASP A 208 -11.19 -1.15 -12.25
N PRO A 209 -12.18 -1.92 -11.70
CA PRO A 209 -11.99 -2.65 -10.46
C PRO A 209 -10.76 -3.58 -10.46
N LEU A 210 -10.41 -4.18 -11.60
CA LEU A 210 -9.23 -5.02 -11.73
C LEU A 210 -7.93 -4.20 -11.66
N GLY A 211 -7.91 -3.01 -12.25
CA GLY A 211 -6.77 -2.10 -12.17
C GLY A 211 -6.49 -1.70 -10.72
N LYS A 212 -7.54 -1.36 -9.96
CA LYS A 212 -7.44 -1.06 -8.53
C LYS A 212 -6.96 -2.26 -7.71
N ASP A 213 -7.49 -3.44 -7.97
CA ASP A 213 -7.12 -4.68 -7.28
C ASP A 213 -5.65 -5.07 -7.53
N ILE A 214 -5.19 -4.99 -8.79
CA ILE A 214 -3.78 -5.21 -9.13
C ILE A 214 -2.90 -4.18 -8.41
N TYR A 215 -3.29 -2.92 -8.45
CA TYR A 215 -2.56 -1.84 -7.79
C TYR A 215 -2.39 -2.07 -6.28
N GLU A 216 -3.47 -2.39 -5.55
CA GLU A 216 -3.39 -2.66 -4.11
C GLU A 216 -2.53 -3.89 -3.83
N SER A 217 -2.65 -4.92 -4.67
CA SER A 217 -1.83 -6.13 -4.57
C SER A 217 -0.34 -5.86 -4.79
N LEU A 218 0.03 -4.92 -5.67
CA LEU A 218 1.43 -4.53 -5.88
C LEU A 218 2.04 -3.93 -4.61
N HIS A 219 1.29 -3.09 -3.90
CA HIS A 219 1.75 -2.52 -2.64
C HIS A 219 1.80 -3.55 -1.51
N LYS A 220 0.80 -4.45 -1.42
CA LYS A 220 0.83 -5.60 -0.48
C LYS A 220 2.05 -6.49 -0.73
N ALA A 221 2.34 -6.81 -2.00
CA ALA A 221 3.49 -7.62 -2.39
C ALA A 221 4.82 -6.90 -2.06
N TYR A 222 4.89 -5.59 -2.32
CA TYR A 222 6.06 -4.78 -1.98
C TYR A 222 6.36 -4.82 -0.50
N GLN A 223 5.36 -4.59 0.37
CA GLN A 223 5.57 -4.71 1.80
C GLN A 223 6.01 -6.10 2.21
N LYS A 224 5.33 -7.15 1.73
CA LYS A 224 5.66 -8.53 2.07
C LYS A 224 7.07 -8.92 1.63
N SER A 225 7.59 -8.30 0.57
CA SER A 225 8.99 -8.47 0.14
C SER A 225 10.01 -7.79 1.06
N LEU A 226 9.58 -6.77 1.81
CA LEU A 226 10.40 -6.01 2.77
C LEU A 226 10.35 -6.64 4.17
N GLU A 227 9.27 -7.35 4.51
CA GLU A 227 9.12 -8.10 5.75
C GLU A 227 10.25 -9.14 5.86
N LYS A 228 11.22 -8.87 6.75
CA LYS A 228 12.24 -9.86 7.10
C LYS A 228 11.59 -10.91 7.99
N ALA A 229 11.93 -12.18 7.78
CA ALA A 229 11.43 -13.32 8.54
C ALA A 229 11.60 -13.20 10.08
N ASP A 230 12.45 -12.28 10.55
CA ASP A 230 12.81 -12.09 11.97
C ASP A 230 12.47 -10.70 12.54
N SER A 231 11.59 -9.89 11.93
CA SER A 231 11.29 -8.56 12.48
C SER A 231 10.39 -8.63 13.71
N THR A 232 11.03 -8.40 14.86
CA THR A 232 10.50 -8.14 16.20
C THR A 232 9.31 -7.17 16.21
N GLY A 233 8.10 -7.69 16.46
CA GLY A 233 6.93 -6.91 16.89
C GLY A 233 6.44 -5.81 15.93
N PHE A 234 5.23 -5.32 16.16
CA PHE A 234 4.71 -4.16 15.45
C PHE A 234 5.32 -2.88 16.05
N ASN A 235 6.32 -2.30 15.38
CA ASN A 235 6.99 -1.08 15.83
C ASN A 235 7.32 -0.14 14.64
N PRO A 236 6.37 0.70 14.21
CA PRO A 236 6.58 1.60 13.07
C PRO A 236 7.61 2.69 13.39
N ALA A 237 8.41 3.08 12.39
CA ALA A 237 9.39 4.16 12.52
C ALA A 237 8.71 5.53 12.73
N GLU A 238 9.41 6.48 13.37
CA GLU A 238 8.86 7.80 13.73
C GLU A 238 8.35 8.60 12.53
N ASN A 239 9.05 8.53 11.39
CA ASN A 239 8.62 9.16 10.15
C ASN A 239 7.30 8.56 9.63
N HIS A 240 7.09 7.26 9.77
CA HIS A 240 5.85 6.59 9.39
C HIS A 240 4.70 7.03 10.29
N ILE A 241 4.94 7.18 11.61
CA ILE A 241 3.95 7.69 12.56
C ILE A 241 3.55 9.13 12.22
N LYS A 242 4.50 10.00 11.87
CA LYS A 242 4.20 11.39 11.46
C LYS A 242 3.30 11.45 10.22
N THR A 243 3.62 10.67 9.18
CA THR A 243 2.79 10.59 7.97
C THR A 243 1.40 10.05 8.28
N PHE A 244 1.32 8.98 9.08
CA PHE A 244 0.06 8.40 9.51
C PHE A 244 -0.80 9.41 10.26
N ASN A 245 -0.26 10.09 11.29
CA ASN A 245 -1.00 11.09 12.06
C ASN A 245 -1.50 12.25 11.18
N HIS A 246 -0.70 12.67 10.19
CA HIS A 246 -1.11 13.70 9.24
C HIS A 246 -2.29 13.24 8.36
N GLU A 247 -2.27 12.00 7.87
CA GLU A 247 -3.40 11.42 7.12
C GLU A 247 -4.65 11.28 8.00
N ILE A 248 -4.51 10.80 9.25
CA ILE A 248 -5.61 10.71 10.20
C ILE A 248 -6.25 12.08 10.44
N TYR A 249 -5.44 13.11 10.71
CA TYR A 249 -5.92 14.48 10.87
C TYR A 249 -6.69 14.97 9.64
N SER A 250 -6.12 14.75 8.45
CA SER A 250 -6.67 15.24 7.18
C SER A 250 -8.02 14.62 6.85
N PHE A 251 -8.22 13.34 7.18
CA PHE A 251 -9.48 12.64 6.91
C PHE A 251 -10.48 12.67 8.07
N PHE A 252 -10.11 13.23 9.23
CA PHE A 252 -10.89 13.13 10.47
C PHE A 252 -12.35 13.56 10.35
N GLN A 253 -12.59 14.78 9.84
CA GLN A 253 -13.95 15.29 9.69
C GLN A 253 -14.75 14.53 8.63
N GLY A 254 -14.09 14.09 7.56
CA GLY A 254 -14.73 13.31 6.49
C GLY A 254 -15.18 11.94 7.00
N VAL A 255 -14.31 11.23 7.71
CA VAL A 255 -14.63 9.92 8.30
C VAL A 255 -15.80 10.03 9.27
N LEU A 256 -15.81 11.02 10.17
CA LEU A 256 -16.91 11.18 11.13
C LEU A 256 -18.26 11.50 10.47
N LYS A 257 -18.26 12.23 9.35
CA LYS A 257 -19.49 12.50 8.58
C LYS A 257 -20.04 11.27 7.85
N GLU A 258 -19.18 10.30 7.53
CA GLU A 258 -19.57 9.03 6.89
C GLU A 258 -20.05 7.96 7.87
N LEU A 259 -19.81 8.12 9.18
CA LEU A 259 -20.27 7.17 10.18
C LEU A 259 -21.80 7.24 10.32
N ASP A 260 -22.42 6.07 10.36
CA ASP A 260 -23.85 5.93 10.63
C ASP A 260 -24.12 6.07 12.14
N ILE A 261 -24.21 7.32 12.58
CA ILE A 261 -24.44 7.70 13.99
C ILE A 261 -25.95 7.83 14.23
N ASN A 262 -26.46 7.10 15.22
CA ASN A 262 -27.90 7.00 15.54
C ASN A 262 -28.77 6.51 14.35
N PRO A 263 -28.50 5.34 13.77
CA PRO A 263 -29.38 4.79 12.76
C PRO A 263 -30.78 4.57 13.31
N ALA A 264 -31.79 4.61 12.42
CA ALA A 264 -33.19 4.42 12.77
C ALA A 264 -33.45 3.14 13.58
N ASN A 265 -32.65 2.10 13.33
CA ASN A 265 -32.55 0.91 14.16
C ASN A 265 -31.10 0.71 14.57
N VAL A 266 -30.78 0.98 15.84
CA VAL A 266 -29.45 0.67 16.37
C VAL A 266 -29.28 -0.84 16.45
N THR A 267 -28.15 -1.33 15.94
CA THR A 267 -27.78 -2.74 15.95
C THR A 267 -26.32 -2.86 16.40
N LYS A 268 -25.83 -4.10 16.54
CA LYS A 268 -24.41 -4.38 16.82
C LYS A 268 -23.46 -3.83 15.74
N ASP A 269 -23.97 -3.58 14.53
CA ASP A 269 -23.21 -3.12 13.38
C ASP A 269 -23.29 -1.59 13.21
N SER A 270 -23.94 -0.88 14.14
CA SER A 270 -23.99 0.59 14.14
C SER A 270 -22.61 1.19 14.42
N ASP A 271 -22.30 2.30 13.73
CA ASP A 271 -21.00 2.95 13.85
C ASP A 271 -20.83 3.69 15.18
N GLY A 272 -21.92 4.23 15.73
CA GLY A 272 -21.93 4.90 17.02
C GLY A 272 -23.26 5.56 17.39
N VAL A 273 -23.25 6.27 18.52
CA VAL A 273 -24.37 7.07 19.02
C VAL A 273 -23.91 8.46 19.42
N TYR A 274 -24.80 9.45 19.25
CA TYR A 274 -24.58 10.82 19.69
C TYR A 274 -25.16 11.06 21.07
N LEU A 275 -24.32 11.48 22.02
CA LEU A 275 -24.70 11.67 23.43
C LEU A 275 -25.10 13.10 23.76
N GLY A 276 -25.04 14.01 22.79
CA GLY A 276 -25.29 15.43 23.00
C GLY A 276 -24.02 16.19 23.39
N GLY A 277 -24.07 17.51 23.31
CA GLY A 277 -22.97 18.39 23.72
C GLY A 277 -21.67 18.23 22.93
N GLY A 278 -21.69 17.54 21.78
CA GLY A 278 -20.51 17.28 20.95
C GLY A 278 -19.85 15.95 21.24
N VAL A 279 -20.44 15.17 22.15
CA VAL A 279 -19.89 13.88 22.53
C VAL A 279 -20.49 12.77 21.68
N LEU A 280 -19.59 11.98 21.10
CA LEU A 280 -19.89 10.79 20.33
C LEU A 280 -19.31 9.57 21.02
N MET A 281 -20.08 8.48 21.04
CA MET A 281 -19.59 7.15 21.35
C MET A 281 -19.52 6.38 20.04
N VAL A 282 -18.32 6.00 19.61
CA VAL A 282 -18.10 5.37 18.30
C VAL A 282 -17.29 4.09 18.45
N SER A 283 -17.57 3.09 17.61
CA SER A 283 -16.76 1.87 17.56
C SER A 283 -15.41 2.18 16.92
N LEU A 284 -14.31 1.94 17.64
CA LEU A 284 -12.97 2.12 17.09
C LEU A 284 -12.74 1.19 15.90
N CYS A 285 -13.28 -0.03 15.95
CA CYS A 285 -13.21 -0.96 14.84
C CYS A 285 -13.75 -0.31 13.55
N HIS A 286 -14.99 0.18 13.57
CA HIS A 286 -15.63 0.81 12.41
C HIS A 286 -14.87 2.05 11.91
N MET A 287 -14.37 2.89 12.81
CA MET A 287 -13.50 4.00 12.43
C MET A 287 -12.25 3.53 11.68
N VAL A 288 -11.53 2.54 12.22
CA VAL A 288 -10.34 1.98 11.57
C VAL A 288 -10.68 1.41 10.19
N ARG A 289 -11.85 0.77 10.02
CA ARG A 289 -12.31 0.29 8.70
C ARG A 289 -12.48 1.42 7.68
N ARG A 290 -12.98 2.59 8.10
CA ARG A 290 -13.12 3.77 7.23
C ARG A 290 -11.76 4.34 6.87
N TYR A 291 -10.89 4.55 7.86
CA TYR A 291 -9.53 5.02 7.62
C TYR A 291 -8.73 4.09 6.71
N ALA A 292 -8.78 2.78 6.93
CA ALA A 292 -8.06 1.82 6.10
C ALA A 292 -8.37 1.97 4.60
N LYS A 293 -9.58 2.42 4.22
CA LYS A 293 -9.94 2.67 2.81
C LYS A 293 -9.39 3.99 2.25
N LEU A 294 -9.13 4.97 3.12
CA LEU A 294 -8.68 6.31 2.75
C LEU A 294 -7.16 6.49 2.86
N LEU A 295 -6.53 5.73 3.75
CA LEU A 295 -5.09 5.80 3.99
C LEU A 295 -4.29 5.39 2.75
N THR A 296 -3.14 6.04 2.58
CA THR A 296 -2.22 5.70 1.50
C THR A 296 -1.73 4.25 1.64
N PRO A 297 -1.37 3.57 0.54
CA PRO A 297 -0.74 2.25 0.58
C PRO A 297 0.42 2.15 1.57
N THR A 298 1.24 3.20 1.66
CA THR A 298 2.39 3.26 2.54
C THR A 298 1.95 3.26 4.00
N SER A 299 0.99 4.12 4.37
CA SER A 299 0.43 4.16 5.72
C SER A 299 -0.31 2.87 6.06
N ARG A 300 -1.11 2.33 5.13
CA ARG A 300 -1.74 1.02 5.31
C ARG A 300 -0.72 -0.07 5.58
N GLY A 301 0.37 -0.07 4.82
CA GLY A 301 1.37 -1.11 4.95
C GLY A 301 2.15 -1.03 6.26
N ASN A 302 2.69 0.14 6.57
CA ASN A 302 3.43 0.38 7.80
C ASN A 302 2.61 0.10 9.07
N PHE A 303 1.28 0.20 8.98
CA PHE A 303 0.36 -0.04 10.10
C PHE A 303 -0.43 -1.36 10.00
N ASN A 304 -0.11 -2.22 9.03
CA ASN A 304 -0.80 -3.49 8.77
C ASN A 304 -2.33 -3.38 8.56
N LEU A 305 -2.80 -2.30 7.93
CA LEU A 305 -4.22 -2.00 7.70
C LEU A 305 -4.72 -2.43 6.32
N TRP A 306 -4.11 -3.47 5.76
CA TRP A 306 -4.49 -4.01 4.45
C TRP A 306 -5.78 -4.78 4.44
N ASP A 307 -6.07 -5.42 5.57
CA ASP A 307 -7.27 -6.20 5.78
C ASP A 307 -8.09 -5.48 6.85
N ILE A 308 -9.40 -5.44 6.63
CA ILE A 308 -10.33 -4.72 7.49
C ILE A 308 -10.41 -5.47 8.83
N PRO A 309 -9.97 -4.87 9.95
CA PRO A 309 -9.96 -5.59 11.22
C PRO A 309 -11.39 -5.94 11.65
N SER A 310 -11.58 -7.21 12.05
CA SER A 310 -12.80 -7.69 12.70
C SER A 310 -12.72 -7.56 14.23
N GLU A 311 -11.51 -7.46 14.78
CA GLU A 311 -11.20 -7.46 16.22
C GLU A 311 -10.12 -6.42 16.55
N GLU A 312 -9.56 -6.49 17.77
CA GLU A 312 -8.45 -5.66 18.23
C GLU A 312 -7.23 -5.76 17.32
N HIS A 313 -6.77 -4.61 16.84
CA HIS A 313 -5.69 -4.52 15.88
C HIS A 313 -4.45 -3.86 16.49
N VAL A 314 -3.26 -4.35 16.12
CA VAL A 314 -1.97 -3.86 16.64
C VAL A 314 -1.73 -2.36 16.45
N SER A 315 -2.41 -1.75 15.49
CA SER A 315 -2.30 -0.31 15.19
C SER A 315 -3.21 0.58 16.04
N TRP A 316 -4.14 0.04 16.83
CA TRP A 316 -5.12 0.82 17.59
C TRP A 316 -4.50 1.86 18.53
N PRO A 317 -3.42 1.55 19.28
CA PRO A 317 -2.78 2.56 20.12
C PRO A 317 -2.35 3.81 19.34
N HIS A 318 -1.98 3.68 18.07
CA HIS A 318 -1.60 4.82 17.22
C HIS A 318 -2.81 5.65 16.76
N PHE A 319 -3.96 5.02 16.50
CA PHE A 319 -5.21 5.75 16.25
C PHE A 319 -5.64 6.55 17.48
N ILE A 320 -5.59 5.93 18.65
CA ILE A 320 -5.93 6.56 19.93
C ILE A 320 -5.01 7.75 20.20
N GLN A 321 -3.70 7.56 20.02
CA GLN A 321 -2.75 8.65 20.15
C GLN A 321 -3.02 9.77 19.13
N ALA A 322 -3.32 9.44 17.87
CA ALA A 322 -3.66 10.45 16.87
C ALA A 322 -4.93 11.24 17.25
N PHE A 323 -5.98 10.58 17.76
CA PHE A 323 -7.20 11.26 18.22
C PHE A 323 -6.97 12.11 19.48
N ARG A 324 -6.06 11.69 20.36
CA ARG A 324 -5.56 12.47 21.50
C ARG A 324 -4.83 13.72 21.02
N ASP A 325 -3.92 13.58 20.05
CA ASP A 325 -3.14 14.69 19.48
C ASP A 325 -4.04 15.69 18.73
N ILE A 326 -5.11 15.22 18.09
CA ILE A 326 -6.17 16.05 17.50
C ILE A 326 -6.94 16.83 18.59
N GLY A 327 -6.90 16.36 19.83
CA GLY A 327 -7.66 16.92 20.95
C GLY A 327 -9.15 16.60 20.87
N ALA A 328 -9.50 15.48 20.23
CA ALA A 328 -10.88 15.01 20.11
C ALA A 328 -11.17 13.80 21.01
N LEU A 329 -10.15 13.03 21.44
CA LEU A 329 -10.36 11.88 22.31
C LEU A 329 -10.72 12.34 23.73
N ARG A 330 -11.76 11.73 24.31
CA ARG A 330 -12.08 11.86 25.73
C ARG A 330 -11.43 10.71 26.50
N GLU A 331 -10.49 11.04 27.38
CA GLU A 331 -9.67 10.05 28.11
C GLU A 331 -10.45 9.27 29.18
N THR A 332 -11.53 9.83 29.71
CA THR A 332 -12.35 9.20 30.76
C THR A 332 -13.84 9.39 30.51
N TRP A 333 -14.64 8.41 30.89
CA TRP A 333 -16.10 8.49 30.87
C TRP A 333 -16.64 8.17 32.27
N ASP A 334 -17.43 9.08 32.85
CA ASP A 334 -17.94 8.98 34.23
C ASP A 334 -16.87 8.61 35.28
N ASP A 335 -15.70 9.26 35.20
CA ASP A 335 -14.52 9.02 36.04
C ASP A 335 -13.91 7.61 35.92
N ILE A 336 -14.28 6.87 34.87
CA ILE A 336 -13.72 5.55 34.56
C ILE A 336 -12.67 5.68 33.45
N GLU A 337 -11.51 5.07 33.70
CA GLU A 337 -10.42 4.95 32.74
C GLU A 337 -10.69 3.80 31.75
N PRO A 338 -10.24 3.92 30.49
CA PRO A 338 -10.38 2.86 29.49
C PRO A 338 -9.56 1.63 29.88
N GLY A 339 -9.86 0.50 29.23
CA GLY A 339 -9.05 -0.70 29.35
C GLY A 339 -7.61 -0.49 28.86
N LYS A 340 -6.75 -1.51 29.00
CA LYS A 340 -5.33 -1.46 28.57
C LYS A 340 -5.15 -1.07 27.09
N SER A 341 -6.15 -1.32 26.26
CA SER A 341 -6.19 -0.97 24.85
C SER A 341 -6.60 0.47 24.56
N GLY A 342 -6.93 1.27 25.58
CA GLY A 342 -7.44 2.63 25.45
C GLY A 342 -8.88 2.71 24.91
N THR A 343 -9.63 1.60 25.00
CA THR A 343 -11.04 1.51 24.57
C THR A 343 -11.95 1.04 25.72
N PHE A 344 -13.25 1.22 25.54
CA PHE A 344 -14.30 0.83 26.50
C PHE A 344 -15.19 -0.27 25.89
N ASP A 345 -15.55 -1.27 26.69
CA ASP A 345 -16.62 -2.21 26.34
C ASP A 345 -17.92 -1.71 26.98
N LEU A 346 -18.86 -1.32 26.12
CA LEU A 346 -20.07 -0.60 26.52
C LEU A 346 -21.32 -1.33 26.08
N LYS A 347 -22.38 -1.17 26.86
CA LYS A 347 -23.73 -1.64 26.54
C LYS A 347 -24.67 -0.45 26.51
N ALA A 348 -25.16 -0.10 25.32
CA ALA A 348 -26.22 0.90 25.17
C ALA A 348 -27.57 0.17 25.13
N ASN A 349 -28.35 0.25 26.20
CA ASN A 349 -29.54 -0.58 26.44
C ASN A 349 -29.23 -2.10 26.33
N ASN A 350 -29.60 -2.73 25.20
CA ASN A 350 -29.39 -4.16 24.93
C ASN A 350 -28.31 -4.43 23.86
N ILE A 351 -27.62 -3.39 23.40
CA ILE A 351 -26.67 -3.47 22.29
C ILE A 351 -25.26 -3.33 22.83
N HIS A 352 -24.40 -4.26 22.45
CA HIS A 352 -23.02 -4.29 22.90
C HIS A 352 -22.11 -3.60 21.88
N PHE A 353 -21.39 -2.58 22.33
CA PHE A 353 -20.36 -1.87 21.60
C PHE A 353 -19.00 -2.25 22.17
N LYS A 354 -18.35 -3.23 21.53
CA LYS A 354 -16.97 -3.60 21.87
C LYS A 354 -16.01 -2.53 21.38
N HIS A 355 -14.97 -2.25 22.17
CA HIS A 355 -13.89 -1.34 21.81
C HIS A 355 -14.38 0.05 21.35
N ALA A 356 -15.34 0.60 22.08
CA ALA A 356 -15.83 1.94 21.87
C ALA A 356 -14.82 2.97 22.35
N ILE A 357 -14.80 4.13 21.69
CA ILE A 357 -14.11 5.32 22.15
C ILE A 357 -15.10 6.48 22.23
N PHE A 358 -14.78 7.44 23.10
CA PHE A 358 -15.54 8.67 23.21
C PHE A 358 -14.77 9.80 22.53
N LEU A 359 -15.45 10.49 21.61
CA LEU A 359 -14.92 11.67 20.95
C LEU A 359 -15.69 12.90 21.43
N ASN A 360 -14.98 13.93 21.86
CA ASN A 360 -15.51 15.25 22.15
C ASN A 360 -15.18 16.20 21.00
N ILE A 361 -16.20 16.54 20.22
CA ILE A 361 -16.07 17.46 19.09
C ILE A 361 -16.35 18.87 19.61
N GLU A 362 -15.28 19.62 19.89
CA GLU A 362 -15.38 21.01 20.34
C GLU A 362 -15.80 21.94 19.20
N ARG A 363 -16.74 22.85 19.46
CA ARG A 363 -17.26 23.79 18.46
C ARG A 363 -16.18 24.73 17.92
N GLU A 364 -15.23 25.13 18.75
CA GLU A 364 -14.15 26.06 18.37
C GLU A 364 -13.17 25.42 17.38
N LYS A 365 -12.87 24.13 17.55
CA LYS A 365 -11.94 23.40 16.68
C LYS A 365 -12.61 22.83 15.43
N PHE A 366 -13.85 22.37 15.55
CA PHE A 366 -14.57 21.68 14.46
C PHE A 366 -16.00 22.24 14.27
N PRO A 367 -16.15 23.51 13.86
CA PRO A 367 -17.45 24.18 13.84
C PRO A 367 -18.48 23.53 12.92
N GLU A 368 -18.08 23.14 11.70
CA GLU A 368 -18.97 22.51 10.72
C GLU A 368 -19.42 21.10 11.15
N LEU A 369 -18.47 20.31 11.65
CA LEU A 369 -18.77 18.96 12.16
C LEU A 369 -19.69 19.06 13.38
N ARG A 370 -19.38 19.96 14.34
CA ARG A 370 -20.23 20.20 15.51
C ARG A 370 -21.66 20.55 15.10
N GLN A 371 -21.83 21.48 14.16
CA GLN A 371 -23.14 21.91 13.68
C GLN A 371 -23.92 20.73 13.07
N THR A 372 -23.25 19.85 12.34
CA THR A 372 -23.87 18.65 11.76
C THR A 372 -24.33 17.70 12.87
N LEU A 373 -23.45 17.40 13.84
CA LEU A 373 -23.75 16.48 14.94
C LEU A 373 -24.90 16.99 15.84
N ASP A 374 -25.00 18.30 16.05
CA ASP A 374 -26.10 18.89 16.82
C ASP A 374 -27.48 18.73 16.16
N THR A 375 -27.54 18.35 14.88
CA THR A 375 -28.81 17.98 14.23
C THR A 375 -29.27 16.55 14.55
N TYR A 376 -28.37 15.70 15.06
CA TYR A 376 -28.68 14.31 15.36
C TYR A 376 -29.47 14.18 16.66
N PRO A 377 -30.38 13.21 16.76
CA PRO A 377 -31.14 12.99 17.99
C PRO A 377 -30.19 12.56 19.12
N THR A 378 -30.27 13.23 20.27
CA THR A 378 -29.49 12.83 21.44
C THR A 378 -29.95 11.47 21.94
N TRP A 379 -29.02 10.56 22.19
CA TRP A 379 -29.29 9.26 22.78
C TRP A 379 -29.92 9.42 24.17
N GLN A 380 -31.11 8.85 24.36
CA GLN A 380 -31.86 8.89 25.63
C GLN A 380 -31.74 7.60 26.44
N GLY A 381 -31.06 6.57 25.89
CA GLY A 381 -30.91 5.28 26.53
C GLY A 381 -29.80 5.25 27.58
N LEU A 382 -29.80 4.20 28.41
CA LEU A 382 -28.74 3.98 29.39
C LEU A 382 -27.48 3.45 28.70
N ILE A 383 -26.31 3.95 29.09
CA ILE A 383 -25.01 3.43 28.67
C ILE A 383 -24.35 2.82 29.90
N GLU A 384 -24.22 1.51 29.91
CA GLU A 384 -23.56 0.75 30.98
C GLU A 384 -22.19 0.32 30.51
N MET A 385 -21.16 0.52 31.33
CA MET A 385 -19.85 -0.05 31.06
C MET A 385 -19.82 -1.52 31.48
N GLN A 386 -19.45 -2.42 30.58
CA GLN A 386 -19.12 -3.79 30.96
C GLN A 386 -17.72 -3.79 31.55
N LYS A 387 -17.63 -3.84 32.89
CA LYS A 387 -16.36 -4.08 33.55
C LYS A 387 -15.86 -5.49 33.20
N ASN A 388 -14.60 -5.59 32.80
CA ASN A 388 -13.94 -6.87 32.54
C ASN A 388 -13.96 -7.74 33.82
N GLU A 389 -14.22 -9.04 33.68
CA GLU A 389 -14.39 -10.00 34.79
C GLU A 389 -13.17 -10.00 35.74
N GLU A 390 -11.96 -9.86 35.19
CA GLU A 390 -10.73 -9.74 35.98
C GLU A 390 -10.65 -8.44 36.78
N SER A 391 -11.12 -7.32 36.23
CA SER A 391 -11.12 -6.03 36.93
C SER A 391 -12.19 -6.01 38.02
N LEU A 392 -13.35 -6.62 37.77
CA LEU A 392 -14.39 -6.85 38.77
C LEU A 392 -13.86 -7.73 39.91
N LEU A 393 -13.18 -8.82 39.60
CA LEU A 393 -12.55 -9.70 40.60
C LEU A 393 -11.54 -8.94 41.46
N GLN A 394 -10.67 -8.13 40.86
CA GLN A 394 -9.70 -7.31 41.61
C GLN A 394 -10.37 -6.23 42.47
N GLU A 395 -11.42 -5.57 41.96
CA GLU A 395 -12.17 -4.57 42.72
C GLU A 395 -12.92 -5.21 43.89
N VAL A 396 -13.56 -6.36 43.68
CA VAL A 396 -14.22 -7.15 44.72
C VAL A 396 -13.20 -7.62 45.76
N GLN A 397 -12.05 -8.13 45.35
CA GLN A 397 -10.99 -8.55 46.28
C GLN A 397 -10.43 -7.38 47.10
N THR A 398 -10.30 -6.19 46.50
CA THR A 398 -9.78 -5.00 47.18
C THR A 398 -10.80 -4.44 48.16
N LYS A 399 -12.08 -4.38 47.76
CA LYS A 399 -13.18 -4.00 48.67
C LYS A 399 -13.34 -5.00 49.80
N ALA A 400 -13.25 -6.31 49.53
CA ALA A 400 -13.28 -7.34 50.54
C ALA A 400 -12.15 -7.18 51.57
N LYS A 401 -10.90 -6.94 51.11
CA LYS A 401 -9.76 -6.66 52.00
C LYS A 401 -9.96 -5.41 52.87
N ASN A 402 -10.60 -4.37 52.32
CA ASN A 402 -10.88 -3.15 53.07
C ASN A 402 -11.98 -3.38 54.12
N VAL A 403 -13.01 -4.17 53.80
CA VAL A 403 -14.04 -4.58 54.75
C VAL A 403 -13.44 -5.43 55.87
N ASP A 404 -12.59 -6.40 55.55
CA ASP A 404 -11.90 -7.23 56.55
C ASP A 404 -11.04 -6.38 57.51
N LYS A 405 -10.29 -5.39 56.97
CA LYS A 405 -9.54 -4.43 57.80
C LYS A 405 -10.47 -3.59 58.68
N MET A 406 -11.61 -3.17 58.15
CA MET A 406 -12.58 -2.36 58.89
C MET A 406 -13.23 -3.16 60.03
N ILE A 407 -13.59 -4.41 59.76
CA ILE A 407 -14.07 -5.38 60.76
C ILE A 407 -13.01 -5.58 61.84
N GLN A 408 -11.77 -5.88 61.48
CA GLN A 408 -10.67 -6.03 62.45
C GLN A 408 -10.51 -4.79 63.33
N THR A 409 -10.62 -3.59 62.74
CA THR A 409 -10.49 -2.31 63.47
C THR A 409 -11.67 -2.07 64.43
N VAL A 410 -12.87 -2.52 64.09
CA VAL A 410 -14.06 -2.40 64.96
C VAL A 410 -13.99 -3.40 66.12
N TYR A 411 -13.54 -4.64 65.85
CA TYR A 411 -13.39 -5.68 66.88
C TYR A 411 -12.11 -5.54 67.73
N SER A 412 -11.16 -4.71 67.33
CA SER A 412 -9.97 -4.36 68.13
C SER A 412 -10.18 -3.14 69.04
N ARG A 413 -11.38 -2.53 69.08
CA ARG A 413 -11.68 -1.50 70.08
C ARG A 413 -11.85 -2.17 71.44
N PRO A 414 -11.10 -1.75 72.48
CA PRO A 414 -11.30 -2.30 73.82
C PRO A 414 -12.70 -1.93 74.30
N THR A 415 -13.46 -2.94 74.73
CA THR A 415 -14.64 -2.74 75.57
C THR A 415 -14.25 -1.87 76.74
N VAL A 416 -14.75 -0.63 76.78
CA VAL A 416 -14.67 0.22 77.97
C VAL A 416 -15.55 -0.47 79.01
N ALA A 417 -14.89 -1.17 79.94
CA ALA A 417 -15.54 -1.70 81.12
C ALA A 417 -15.90 -0.51 82.03
N ASN A 418 -17.19 -0.37 82.33
CA ASN A 418 -17.70 0.50 83.40
C ASN A 418 -17.31 -0.03 84.78
#